data_AF-A0A378RIB0-F1
#
_entry.id   AF-A0A378RIB0-F1
#
_cell.length_a   1.000
_cell.length_b   1.000
_cell.length_c   1.000
_cell.angle_alpha   90.00
_cell.angle_beta   90.00
_cell.angle_gamma   90.00
#
_symmetry.space_group_name_H-M   'P 1'
#
loop_
_entity.id
_entity.type
_entity.pdbx_description
1 polymer ?
#
loop_
_entity_poly.entity_id
_entity_poly.type
_entity_poly.pdbx_seq_one_letter_code
_entity_poly.pdbx_strand_id
1 'polypeptide(L)'
;MLNAVDSFYFKQPEPNQSCLLALRDFILQQDTRITESLKWGTPCFSFRNRMFCFLALTKAPQTPYLLLVEGHRIEHPLLEVGTRKRMKSLTIDPTKDLPFAPIQDILDAALHLYQSGQIKSK
;
A
#
# COMPACT_ATOMS: atom_id res chain seq x y z
N MET A 1 22.89 9.86 2.13
CA MET A 1 22.43 9.24 0.87
C MET A 1 21.01 8.78 1.09
N LEU A 2 20.09 9.09 0.18
CA LEU A 2 18.74 8.53 0.21
C LEU A 2 18.84 7.01 0.00
N ASN A 3 18.10 6.22 0.77
CA ASN A 3 18.07 4.78 0.54
C ASN A 3 17.25 4.48 -0.74
N ALA A 4 17.31 3.24 -1.23
CA ALA A 4 16.67 2.86 -2.49
C ALA A 4 15.14 3.04 -2.47
N VAL A 5 14.53 2.97 -1.29
CA VAL A 5 13.10 3.15 -1.09
C VAL A 5 12.74 4.63 -1.14
N ASP A 6 13.47 5.49 -0.43
CA ASP A 6 13.27 6.94 -0.47
C ASP A 6 13.38 7.48 -1.90
N SER A 7 14.32 6.94 -2.68
CA SER A 7 14.51 7.28 -4.09
C SER A 7 13.28 6.99 -4.96
N PHE A 8 12.41 6.06 -4.57
CA PHE A 8 11.15 5.85 -5.27
C PHE A 8 10.19 7.04 -5.09
N TYR A 9 10.13 7.61 -3.89
CA TYR A 9 9.18 8.69 -3.56
C TYR A 9 9.66 10.05 -4.08
N PHE A 10 10.93 10.41 -3.80
CA PHE A 10 11.47 11.74 -4.11
C PHE A 10 11.74 12.02 -5.59
N LYS A 11 11.60 11.01 -6.46
CA LYS A 11 11.69 11.20 -7.91
C LYS A 11 10.34 11.47 -8.59
N GLN A 12 9.24 11.35 -7.86
CA GLN A 12 7.92 11.54 -8.42
C GLN A 12 7.60 13.03 -8.54
N PRO A 13 6.89 13.47 -9.59
CA PRO A 13 6.41 14.84 -9.64
C PRO A 13 5.32 15.06 -8.58
N GLU A 14 5.18 16.29 -8.10
CA GLU A 14 3.97 16.67 -7.36
C GLU A 14 2.74 16.63 -8.29
N PRO A 15 1.56 16.22 -7.78
CA PRO A 15 1.25 15.92 -6.37
C PRO A 15 1.52 14.46 -5.92
N ASN A 16 2.07 13.60 -6.80
CA ASN A 16 2.27 12.19 -6.48
C ASN A 16 3.29 11.98 -5.36
N GLN A 17 4.35 12.79 -5.30
CA GLN A 17 5.38 12.66 -4.28
C GLN A 17 4.81 12.85 -2.87
N SER A 18 4.17 13.98 -2.60
CA SER A 18 3.56 14.26 -1.29
C SER A 18 2.48 13.25 -0.93
N CYS A 19 1.61 12.89 -1.88
CA CYS A 19 0.59 11.85 -1.69
C CYS A 19 1.20 10.50 -1.27
N LEU A 20 2.23 10.02 -1.97
CA LEU A 20 2.85 8.73 -1.68
C LEU A 20 3.62 8.74 -0.35
N LEU A 21 4.26 9.86 0.00
CA LEU A 21 4.93 10.02 1.31
C LEU A 21 3.92 9.98 2.46
N ALA A 22 2.79 10.66 2.33
CA ALA A 22 1.74 10.61 3.35
C ALA A 22 1.15 9.20 3.50
N LEU A 23 0.93 8.48 2.40
CA LEU A 23 0.50 7.07 2.44
C LEU A 23 1.54 6.16 3.10
N ARG A 24 2.83 6.36 2.80
CA ARG A 24 3.93 5.61 3.41
C ARG A 24 3.92 5.77 4.93
N ASP A 25 3.89 7.01 5.41
CA ASP A 25 3.87 7.31 6.84
C ASP A 25 2.65 6.70 7.52
N PHE A 26 1.47 6.84 6.89
CA PHE A 26 0.24 6.27 7.40
C PHE A 26 0.27 4.75 7.51
N ILE A 27 0.83 4.05 6.52
CA ILE A 27 0.98 2.58 6.55
C ILE A 27 1.95 2.13 7.66
N LEU A 28 3.07 2.83 7.83
CA LEU A 28 4.08 2.48 8.83
C LEU A 28 3.60 2.72 10.28
N GLN A 29 2.67 3.65 10.48
CA GLN A 29 2.08 3.94 11.79
C GLN A 29 1.09 2.87 12.26
N GLN A 30 0.61 1.99 11.38
CA GLN A 30 -0.43 1.00 11.72
C GLN A 30 0.06 -0.05 12.71
N ASP A 31 1.31 -0.48 12.61
CA ASP A 31 1.89 -1.49 13.49
C ASP A 31 3.42 -1.45 13.43
N THR A 32 4.08 -1.50 14.59
CA THR A 32 5.55 -1.45 14.70
C THR A 32 6.27 -2.64 14.05
N ARG A 33 5.53 -3.71 13.71
CA ARG A 33 6.06 -4.91 13.03
C ARG A 33 5.96 -4.81 11.51
N ILE A 34 5.45 -3.70 10.98
CA ILE A 34 5.48 -3.41 9.56
C ILE A 34 6.89 -2.94 9.19
N THR A 35 7.45 -3.56 8.16
CA THR A 35 8.71 -3.16 7.56
C THR A 35 8.52 -2.79 6.10
N GLU A 36 9.31 -1.82 5.66
CA GLU A 36 9.32 -1.37 4.27
C GLU A 36 10.58 -1.86 3.57
N SER A 37 10.43 -2.25 2.31
CA SER A 37 11.52 -2.65 1.42
C SER A 37 11.18 -2.30 -0.01
N LEU A 38 12.18 -2.34 -0.90
CA LEU A 38 11.94 -2.22 -2.34
C LEU A 38 11.86 -3.62 -2.95
N LYS A 39 10.76 -3.95 -3.61
CA LYS A 39 10.61 -5.19 -4.38
C LYS A 39 10.19 -4.88 -5.80
N TRP A 40 10.95 -5.37 -6.77
CA TRP A 40 10.74 -5.09 -8.19
C TRP A 40 10.61 -3.58 -8.47
N GLY A 41 11.41 -2.77 -7.79
CA GLY A 41 11.39 -1.31 -7.93
C GLY A 41 10.19 -0.60 -7.30
N THR A 42 9.39 -1.29 -6.49
CA THR A 42 8.15 -0.77 -5.88
C THR A 42 8.22 -0.87 -4.35
N PRO A 43 7.83 0.17 -3.60
CA PRO A 43 7.69 0.08 -2.15
C PRO A 43 6.76 -1.06 -1.74
N CYS A 44 7.28 -1.92 -0.88
CA CYS A 44 6.62 -3.13 -0.40
C CYS A 44 6.61 -3.12 1.13
N PHE A 45 5.42 -3.21 1.68
CA PHE A 45 5.20 -3.26 3.12
C PHE A 45 4.91 -4.70 3.53
N SER A 46 5.66 -5.16 4.53
CA SER A 46 5.57 -6.51 5.05
C SER A 46 5.23 -6.48 6.53
N PHE A 47 4.22 -7.24 6.94
CA PHE A 47 3.92 -7.49 8.34
C PHE A 47 4.57 -8.82 8.74
N ARG A 48 5.43 -8.82 9.77
CA ARG A 48 6.16 -10.02 10.22
C ARG A 48 6.82 -10.78 9.06
N ASN A 49 7.56 -10.04 8.22
CA ASN A 49 8.26 -10.55 7.03
C ASN A 49 7.35 -11.18 5.94
N ARG A 50 6.04 -10.94 5.97
CA ARG A 50 5.11 -11.30 4.89
C ARG A 50 4.55 -10.05 4.23
N MET A 51 4.66 -9.99 2.91
CA MET A 51 4.13 -8.88 2.12
C MET A 51 2.61 -8.79 2.31
N PHE A 52 2.11 -7.60 2.61
CA PHE A 52 0.67 -7.36 2.73
C PHE A 52 0.17 -6.25 1.82
N CYS A 53 0.96 -5.21 1.58
CA CYS A 53 0.62 -4.18 0.60
C CYS A 53 1.83 -3.56 -0.10
N PHE A 54 1.53 -2.81 -1.17
CA PHE A 54 2.50 -2.03 -1.95
C PHE A 54 1.91 -0.65 -2.24
N LEU A 55 2.79 0.34 -2.40
CA LEU A 55 2.45 1.62 -3.01
C LEU A 55 3.06 1.69 -4.41
N ALA A 56 2.27 1.99 -5.42
CA ALA A 56 2.70 2.02 -6.80
C ALA A 56 1.99 3.10 -7.60
N LEU A 57 2.46 3.32 -8.83
CA LEU A 57 1.86 4.21 -9.82
C LEU A 57 1.41 3.39 -11.03
N THR A 58 0.27 3.75 -11.63
CA THR A 58 -0.14 3.23 -12.94
C THR A 58 0.83 3.72 -14.03
N LYS A 59 0.86 3.05 -15.19
CA LYS A 59 1.84 3.39 -16.26
C LYS A 59 1.61 4.78 -16.86
N ALA A 60 0.38 5.08 -17.26
CA ALA A 60 -0.06 6.39 -17.74
C ALA A 60 -1.60 6.41 -17.76
N PRO A 61 -2.26 7.47 -17.23
CA PRO A 61 -1.67 8.51 -16.39
C PRO A 61 -1.04 7.90 -15.12
N GLN A 62 -0.01 8.53 -14.55
CA GLN A 62 0.63 8.04 -13.33
C GLN A 62 -0.23 8.40 -12.11
N THR A 63 -1.05 7.45 -11.67
CA THR A 63 -1.98 7.60 -10.55
C THR A 63 -1.52 6.70 -9.41
N PRO A 64 -1.35 7.22 -8.17
CA PRO A 64 -1.00 6.41 -7.02
C PRO A 64 -2.09 5.39 -6.71
N TYR A 65 -1.68 4.20 -6.27
CA TYR A 65 -2.60 3.21 -5.74
C TYR A 65 -1.95 2.36 -4.66
N LEU A 66 -2.79 1.94 -3.71
CA LEU A 66 -2.46 0.94 -2.71
C LEU A 66 -2.86 -0.43 -3.26
N LEU A 67 -1.92 -1.37 -3.33
CA LEU A 67 -2.18 -2.73 -3.79
C LEU A 67 -2.10 -3.70 -2.61
N LEU A 68 -3.20 -4.39 -2.31
CA LEU A 68 -3.27 -5.37 -1.24
C LEU A 68 -2.99 -6.77 -1.79
N VAL A 69 -2.06 -7.49 -1.16
CA VAL A 69 -1.66 -8.84 -1.59
C VAL A 69 -2.82 -9.83 -1.52
N GLU A 70 -3.61 -9.74 -0.45
CA GLU A 70 -4.75 -10.62 -0.18
C GLU A 70 -6.09 -9.87 -0.31
N GLY A 71 -6.13 -8.82 -1.13
CA GLY A 71 -7.32 -7.98 -1.30
C GLY A 71 -8.59 -8.75 -1.71
N HIS A 72 -8.46 -9.92 -2.34
CA HIS A 72 -9.61 -10.78 -2.65
C HIS A 72 -10.37 -11.28 -1.40
N ARG A 73 -9.75 -11.27 -0.22
CA ARG A 73 -10.37 -11.63 1.07
C ARG A 73 -11.01 -10.43 1.78
N ILE A 74 -10.94 -9.23 1.20
CA ILE A 74 -11.44 -8.00 1.81
C ILE A 74 -12.61 -7.51 0.98
N GLU A 75 -13.78 -7.40 1.62
CA GLU A 75 -14.97 -6.79 1.03
C GLU A 75 -15.01 -5.33 1.42
N HIS A 76 -14.68 -4.46 0.46
CA HIS A 76 -14.74 -3.01 0.64
C HIS A 76 -15.11 -2.36 -0.70
N PRO A 77 -16.06 -1.41 -0.74
CA PRO A 77 -16.58 -0.85 -1.98
C PRO A 77 -15.54 -0.06 -2.78
N LEU A 78 -14.52 0.49 -2.12
CA LEU A 78 -13.43 1.23 -2.79
C LEU A 78 -12.32 0.32 -3.35
N LEU A 79 -12.37 -0.99 -3.09
CA LEU A 79 -11.35 -1.93 -3.59
C LEU A 79 -11.74 -2.47 -4.96
N GLU A 80 -10.85 -2.26 -5.92
CA GLU A 80 -11.00 -2.65 -7.30
C GLU A 80 -10.30 -4.00 -7.56
N VAL A 81 -10.96 -4.87 -8.31
CA VAL A 81 -10.36 -6.14 -8.76
C VAL A 81 -9.55 -5.88 -10.02
N GLY A 82 -8.23 -6.09 -9.92
CA GLY A 82 -7.34 -6.04 -11.07
C GLY A 82 -7.27 -7.39 -11.81
N THR A 83 -6.23 -7.54 -12.64
CA THR A 83 -5.97 -8.79 -13.38
C THR A 83 -5.41 -9.92 -12.51
N ARG A 84 -4.95 -9.60 -11.29
CA ARG A 84 -4.34 -10.56 -10.37
C ARG A 84 -5.39 -11.14 -9.42
N LYS A 85 -5.66 -12.44 -9.54
CA LYS A 85 -6.72 -13.16 -8.78
C LYS A 85 -6.72 -12.90 -7.25
N ARG A 86 -5.56 -12.70 -6.64
CA ARG A 86 -5.44 -12.53 -5.18
C ARG A 86 -5.55 -11.07 -4.71
N MET A 87 -5.27 -10.13 -5.60
CA MET A 87 -5.02 -8.74 -5.21
C MET A 87 -6.21 -7.86 -5.56
N LYS A 88 -6.42 -6.84 -4.72
CA LYS A 88 -7.27 -5.69 -5.04
C LYS A 88 -6.48 -4.42 -4.84
N SER A 89 -6.85 -3.37 -5.57
CA SER A 89 -6.23 -2.05 -5.47
C SER A 89 -7.21 -1.00 -5.00
N LEU A 90 -6.72 -0.02 -4.26
CA LEU A 90 -7.40 1.25 -4.01
C LEU A 90 -6.65 2.33 -4.79
N THR A 91 -7.30 2.89 -5.81
CA THR A 91 -6.78 4.03 -6.56
C THR A 91 -6.92 5.31 -5.73
N ILE A 92 -5.88 6.13 -5.68
CA ILE A 92 -5.84 7.36 -4.90
C ILE A 92 -5.72 8.56 -5.84
N ASP A 93 -6.59 9.54 -5.66
CA ASP A 93 -6.48 10.84 -6.34
C ASP A 93 -5.47 11.71 -5.57
N PRO A 94 -4.30 12.00 -6.14
CA PRO A 94 -3.26 12.75 -5.46
C PRO A 94 -3.59 14.25 -5.32
N THR A 95 -4.65 14.74 -5.98
CA THR A 95 -5.05 16.16 -5.97
C THR A 95 -6.06 16.50 -4.86
N LYS A 96 -6.49 15.49 -4.09
CA LYS A 96 -7.51 15.61 -3.05
C LYS A 96 -6.96 15.20 -1.69
N ASP A 97 -7.68 15.57 -0.64
CA ASP A 97 -7.41 15.06 0.69
C ASP A 97 -7.50 13.54 0.71
N LEU A 98 -6.52 12.91 1.36
CA LEU A 98 -6.48 11.47 1.48
C LEU A 98 -7.68 10.97 2.30
N PRO A 99 -8.43 9.97 1.81
CA PRO A 99 -9.54 9.40 2.55
C PRO A 99 -9.01 8.47 3.65
N PHE A 100 -8.43 9.04 4.71
CA PHE A 100 -7.74 8.28 5.76
C PHE A 100 -8.65 7.27 6.46
N ALA A 101 -9.93 7.59 6.69
CA ALA A 101 -10.86 6.64 7.31
C ALA A 101 -11.05 5.35 6.45
N PRO A 102 -11.42 5.43 5.16
CA PRO A 102 -11.44 4.23 4.31
C PRO A 102 -10.09 3.52 4.17
N ILE A 103 -8.98 4.26 4.13
CA ILE A 103 -7.64 3.64 4.06
C ILE A 103 -7.35 2.87 5.36
N GLN A 104 -7.70 3.42 6.52
CA GLN A 104 -7.59 2.79 7.83
C GLN A 104 -8.37 1.47 7.85
N ASP A 105 -9.67 1.51 7.50
CA ASP A 105 -10.53 0.32 7.46
C ASP A 105 -9.95 -0.80 6.58
N ILE A 106 -9.41 -0.41 5.42
CA ILE A 106 -8.76 -1.33 4.48
C ILE A 106 -7.47 -1.92 5.05
N LEU A 107 -6.62 -1.10 5.68
CA LEU A 107 -5.35 -1.55 6.25
C LEU A 107 -5.58 -2.45 7.47
N ASP A 108 -6.57 -2.13 8.31
CA ASP A 108 -6.97 -2.96 9.45
C ASP A 108 -7.49 -4.33 8.99
N ALA A 109 -8.38 -4.34 8.00
CA ALA A 109 -8.87 -5.58 7.40
C ALA A 109 -7.71 -6.40 6.80
N ALA A 110 -6.77 -5.74 6.12
CA ALA A 110 -5.60 -6.42 5.55
C ALA A 110 -4.69 -7.01 6.62
N LEU A 111 -4.36 -6.25 7.67
CA LEU A 111 -3.49 -6.70 8.77
C LEU A 111 -4.14 -7.81 9.59
N HIS A 112 -5.46 -7.76 9.80
CA HIS A 112 -6.21 -8.77 10.52
C HIS A 112 -6.03 -10.17 9.91
N LEU A 113 -5.91 -10.29 8.58
CA LEU A 113 -5.65 -11.57 7.90
C LEU A 113 -4.34 -12.22 8.37
N TYR A 114 -3.33 -11.43 8.72
CA TYR A 114 -2.02 -11.92 9.18
C TYR A 114 -1.99 -12.11 10.69
N GLN A 115 -2.63 -11.21 11.44
CA GLN A 115 -2.72 -11.29 12.90
C GLN A 115 -3.54 -12.50 13.37
N SER A 116 -4.66 -12.79 12.69
CA SER A 116 -5.53 -13.94 12.96
C SER A 116 -4.93 -15.29 12.53
N GLY A 117 -3.83 -15.28 11.76
CA GLY A 117 -3.19 -16.47 11.23
C GLY A 117 -3.86 -17.05 9.98
N GLN A 118 -4.88 -16.40 9.42
CA GLN A 118 -5.42 -16.78 8.09
C GLN A 118 -4.33 -16.76 7.02
N ILE A 119 -3.37 -15.83 7.14
CA ILE A 119 -2.12 -15.82 6.40
C ILE A 119 -0.97 -16.14 7.35
N LYS A 120 -0.26 -17.24 7.06
CA LYS A 120 0.89 -17.66 7.85
C LYS A 120 2.04 -16.65 7.74
N SER A 121 2.16 -15.77 8.72
CA SER A 121 3.37 -14.99 8.97
C SER A 121 4.38 -15.80 9.79
N LYS A 122 5.67 -15.52 9.59
CA LYS A 122 6.73 -16.11 10.41
C LYS A 122 6.70 -15.53 11.82
#